data_AF-A0A837B561-F1
#
_entry.id   AF-A0A837B561-F1
#
_cell.length_a   1.000
_cell.length_b   1.000
_cell.length_c   1.000
_cell.angle_alpha   90.00
_cell.angle_beta   90.00
_cell.angle_gamma   90.00
#
_symmetry.space_group_name_H-M   'P 1'
#
loop_
_entity.id
_entity.type
_entity.pdbx_description
1 polymer ?
#
loop_
_entity_poly.entity_id
_entity_poly.type
_entity_poly.pdbx_seq_one_letter_code
_entity_poly.pdbx_strand_id
1 'polypeptide(L)'
;ATLAAVTIGTSLLWLPMLVPIGTLISLTASVSQLMGAGREREIGPLFRQALWLSLGLSALMFTFLSVVPPLLPTFGIAPDIVPGATDFLHAVRWGVPALTFYFCMRYLSEGMHWTLPTML
;
A
#
# COMPACT_ATOMS: atom_id res chain seq x y z
N ALA A 1 18.46 9.97 -18.33
CA ALA A 1 17.53 8.83 -18.38
C ALA A 1 17.18 8.30 -16.98
N THR A 2 18.17 7.95 -16.14
CA THR A 2 17.95 7.29 -14.84
C THR A 2 17.03 8.04 -13.86
N LEU A 3 17.26 9.34 -13.65
CA LEU A 3 16.40 10.15 -12.76
C LEU A 3 14.94 10.20 -13.25
N ALA A 4 14.73 10.40 -14.56
CA ALA A 4 13.40 10.44 -15.15
C ALA A 4 12.65 9.10 -15.01
N ALA A 5 13.37 7.98 -15.18
CA ALA A 5 12.84 6.63 -14.98
C ALA A 5 12.35 6.41 -13.54
N VAL A 6 13.16 6.80 -12.55
CA VAL A 6 12.81 6.70 -11.13
C VAL A 6 11.63 7.61 -10.78
N THR A 7 11.58 8.83 -11.31
CA THR A 7 10.44 9.74 -11.09
C THR A 7 9.14 9.14 -11.61
N ILE A 8 9.12 8.65 -12.86
CA ILE A 8 7.94 8.01 -13.44
C ILE A 8 7.54 6.77 -12.64
N GLY A 9 8.49 5.88 -12.33
CA GLY A 9 8.22 4.69 -11.53
C GLY A 9 7.66 5.02 -10.14
N THR A 10 8.16 6.07 -9.49
CA THR A 10 7.67 6.53 -8.19
C THR A 10 6.26 7.11 -8.27
N SER A 11 5.94 7.92 -9.29
CA SER A 11 4.59 8.43 -9.50
C SER A 11 3.60 7.30 -9.75
N LEU A 12 4.02 6.29 -10.50
CA LEU A 12 3.22 5.11 -10.84
C LEU A 12 3.05 4.14 -9.67
N LEU A 13 3.93 4.21 -8.67
CA LEU A 13 3.78 3.51 -7.40
C LEU A 13 2.79 4.25 -6.48
N TRP A 14 2.97 5.56 -6.27
CA TRP A 14 2.22 6.31 -5.25
C TRP A 14 0.76 6.58 -5.62
N LEU A 15 0.48 6.91 -6.89
CA LEU A 15 -0.89 7.15 -7.35
C LEU A 15 -1.84 5.98 -7.03
N PRO A 16 -1.55 4.73 -7.41
CA PRO A 16 -2.42 3.61 -7.08
C PRO A 16 -2.34 3.21 -5.59
N MET A 17 -1.24 3.57 -4.89
CA MET A 17 -1.10 3.31 -3.45
C MET A 17 -2.09 4.09 -2.59
N LEU A 18 -2.72 5.16 -3.14
CA LEU A 18 -3.82 5.85 -2.50
C LEU A 18 -5.02 4.91 -2.21
N VAL A 19 -5.22 3.87 -3.02
CA VAL A 19 -6.34 2.93 -2.82
C VAL A 19 -6.14 2.11 -1.53
N PRO A 20 -5.02 1.38 -1.32
CA PRO A 20 -4.77 0.71 -0.05
C PRO A 20 -4.73 1.65 1.15
N ILE A 21 -4.09 2.82 1.01
CA ILE A 21 -4.00 3.81 2.09
C ILE A 21 -5.39 4.29 2.51
N GLY A 22 -6.21 4.74 1.55
CA GLY A 22 -7.56 5.23 1.81
C GLY A 22 -8.52 4.14 2.25
N THR A 23 -8.31 2.89 1.86
CA THR A 23 -9.13 1.77 2.34
C THR A 23 -8.77 1.41 3.78
N LEU A 24 -7.47 1.32 4.08
CA LEU A 24 -7.01 0.90 5.40
C LEU A 24 -7.12 2.00 6.45
N ILE A 25 -7.16 3.30 6.10
CA ILE A 25 -7.39 4.38 7.08
C ILE A 25 -8.75 4.27 7.77
N SER A 26 -9.73 3.63 7.12
CA SER A 26 -11.02 3.32 7.73
C SER A 26 -10.88 2.41 8.95
N LEU A 27 -9.82 1.59 9.00
CA LEU A 27 -9.52 0.72 10.14
C LEU A 27 -9.32 1.54 11.42
N THR A 28 -8.57 2.64 11.34
CA THR A 28 -8.28 3.52 12.48
C THR A 28 -9.57 4.01 13.13
N ALA A 29 -10.51 4.51 12.33
CA ALA A 29 -11.79 5.02 12.82
C ALA A 29 -12.65 3.92 13.46
N SER A 30 -12.75 2.74 12.82
CA SER A 30 -13.51 1.61 13.36
C SER A 30 -12.94 1.08 14.66
N VAL A 31 -11.61 0.94 14.75
CA VAL A 31 -10.91 0.50 15.97
C VAL A 31 -11.06 1.52 17.09
N SER A 32 -10.90 2.82 16.79
CA SER A 32 -11.07 3.89 17.77
C SER A 32 -12.49 3.93 18.36
N GLN A 33 -13.52 3.73 17.53
CA GLN A 33 -14.91 3.63 18.01
C GLN A 33 -15.14 2.41 18.91
N LEU A 34 -14.62 1.24 18.55
CA LEU A 34 -14.74 0.02 19.37
C LEU A 34 -14.01 0.16 20.71
N MET A 35 -12.81 0.75 20.70
CA MET A 35 -12.05 1.07 21.91
C MET A 35 -12.82 2.04 22.80
N GLY A 36 -13.31 3.15 22.25
CA GLY A 36 -14.09 4.15 23.01
C GLY A 36 -15.41 3.61 23.57
N ALA A 37 -15.98 2.57 22.96
CA ALA A 37 -17.18 1.88 23.44
C ALA A 37 -16.88 0.73 24.43
N GLY A 38 -15.62 0.47 24.77
CA GLY A 38 -15.23 -0.65 25.64
C GLY A 38 -15.42 -2.05 25.02
N ARG A 39 -15.54 -2.14 23.68
CA ARG A 39 -15.82 -3.38 22.93
C ARG A 39 -14.55 -3.98 22.32
N GLU A 40 -13.48 -4.06 23.11
CA GLU A 40 -12.15 -4.48 22.62
C GLU A 40 -12.13 -5.89 22.01
N ARG A 41 -13.00 -6.79 22.48
CA ARG A 41 -13.12 -8.17 21.97
C ARG A 41 -13.50 -8.24 20.50
N GLU A 42 -14.12 -7.19 19.96
CA GLU A 42 -14.55 -7.13 18.56
C GLU A 42 -13.45 -6.62 17.62
N ILE A 43 -12.38 -6.04 18.17
CA ILE A 43 -11.23 -5.55 17.40
C ILE A 43 -10.47 -6.71 16.75
N GLY A 44 -10.32 -7.84 17.45
CA GLY A 44 -9.61 -9.01 16.92
C GLY A 44 -10.20 -9.56 15.60
N PRO A 45 -11.51 -9.88 15.55
CA PRO A 45 -12.18 -10.28 14.32
C PRO A 45 -12.07 -9.23 13.20
N LEU A 46 -12.23 -7.95 13.53
CA LEU A 46 -12.13 -6.85 12.58
C LEU A 46 -10.71 -6.74 12.01
N PHE A 47 -9.68 -6.86 12.85
CA PHE A 47 -8.29 -6.84 12.43
C PHE A 47 -7.95 -8.02 11.51
N ARG A 48 -8.46 -9.22 11.80
CA ARG A 48 -8.30 -10.36 10.89
C ARG A 48 -8.92 -10.10 9.51
N GLN A 49 -10.08 -9.43 9.46
CA GLN A 49 -10.67 -9.02 8.19
C GLN A 49 -9.82 -7.97 7.48
N ALA A 50 -9.25 -7.02 8.22
CA ALA A 50 -8.33 -6.03 7.67
C ALA A 50 -7.03 -6.67 7.13
N LEU A 51 -6.52 -7.73 7.76
CA LEU A 51 -5.39 -8.51 7.24
C LEU A 51 -5.70 -9.24 5.93
N TRP A 52 -6.91 -9.80 5.80
CA TRP A 52 -7.35 -10.37 4.53
C TRP A 52 -7.51 -9.31 3.45
N LEU A 53 -8.04 -8.14 3.83
CA LEU A 53 -8.19 -7.01 2.92
C LEU A 53 -6.83 -6.46 2.47
N SER A 54 -5.86 -6.32 3.38
CA SER A 54 -4.51 -5.86 3.07
C SER A 54 -3.79 -6.84 2.15
N LEU A 55 -3.95 -8.15 2.36
CA LEU A 55 -3.43 -9.18 1.45
C LEU A 55 -4.05 -9.08 0.05
N GLY A 56 -5.37 -8.87 -0.04
CA GLY A 56 -6.05 -8.67 -1.33
C GLY A 56 -5.60 -7.41 -2.05
N LEU A 57 -5.46 -6.30 -1.32
CA LEU A 57 -4.95 -5.02 -1.84
C LEU A 57 -3.48 -5.13 -2.29
N SER A 58 -2.68 -5.89 -1.54
CA SER A 58 -1.30 -6.21 -1.91
C SER A 58 -1.25 -6.97 -3.23
N ALA A 59 -2.04 -8.04 -3.37
CA ALA A 59 -2.08 -8.84 -4.59
C ALA A 59 -2.56 -8.01 -5.80
N LEU A 60 -3.56 -7.14 -5.60
CA LEU A 60 -4.04 -6.20 -6.60
C LEU A 60 -2.91 -5.27 -7.07
N MET A 61 -2.19 -4.65 -6.13
CA MET A 61 -1.06 -3.78 -6.46
C MET A 61 0.10 -4.52 -7.11
N PHE A 62 0.44 -5.71 -6.63
CA PHE A 62 1.50 -6.53 -7.23
C PHE A 62 1.18 -6.87 -8.69
N THR A 63 -0.08 -7.21 -8.97
CA THR A 63 -0.58 -7.49 -10.32
C THR A 63 -0.54 -6.23 -11.17
N PHE A 64 -1.02 -5.10 -10.65
CA PHE A 64 -0.97 -3.80 -11.33
C PHE A 64 0.46 -3.43 -11.75
N LEU A 65 1.42 -3.47 -10.81
CA LEU A 65 2.82 -3.16 -11.09
C LEU A 65 3.50 -4.16 -12.04
N SER A 66 2.92 -5.35 -12.23
CA SER A 66 3.41 -6.34 -13.19
C SER A 66 2.82 -6.15 -14.59
N VAL A 67 1.62 -5.59 -14.71
CA VAL A 67 0.90 -5.37 -15.98
C VAL A 67 1.19 -3.99 -16.59
N VAL A 68 1.54 -2.99 -15.77
CA VAL A 68 1.80 -1.63 -16.24
C VAL A 68 3.09 -1.46 -17.06
N PRO A 69 4.24 -2.13 -16.76
CA PRO A 69 5.46 -1.98 -17.55
C PRO A 69 5.30 -2.15 -19.08
N PRO A 70 4.61 -3.18 -19.60
CA PRO A 70 4.40 -3.31 -21.05
C PRO A 70 3.48 -2.23 -21.65
N LEU A 71 2.72 -1.49 -20.82
CA LEU A 71 1.87 -0.38 -21.27
C LEU A 71 2.61 0.97 -21.33
N LEU A 72 3.80 1.08 -20.73
CA LEU A 72 4.61 2.31 -20.71
C LEU A 72 4.85 2.92 -22.12
N PRO A 73 5.15 2.14 -23.18
CA PRO A 73 5.31 2.70 -24.52
C PRO A 73 4.03 3.33 -25.07
N THR A 74 2.86 2.81 -24.71
CA THR A 74 1.56 3.32 -25.15
C THR A 74 1.21 4.67 -24.50
N PHE A 75 1.79 4.96 -23.33
CA PHE A 75 1.62 6.25 -22.65
C PHE A 75 2.52 7.38 -23.22
N GLY A 76 3.24 7.13 -24.31
CA GLY A 76 4.12 8.14 -24.94
C GLY A 76 5.41 8.39 -24.16
N ILE A 77 5.81 7.46 -23.30
CA ILE A 77 7.07 7.54 -22.55
C ILE A 77 8.23 7.27 -23.52
N ALA A 78 9.27 8.10 -23.45
CA ALA A 78 10.45 7.96 -24.31
C ALA A 78 11.06 6.54 -24.17
N PRO A 79 11.39 5.87 -25.28
CA PRO A 79 11.87 4.49 -25.28
C PRO A 79 13.14 4.31 -24.43
N ASP A 80 13.98 5.33 -24.32
CA ASP A 80 15.20 5.32 -23.52
C ASP A 80 14.95 5.27 -21.99
N ILE A 81 13.72 5.56 -21.55
CA ILE A 81 13.31 5.60 -20.15
C ILE A 81 12.58 4.31 -19.74
N VAL A 82 11.92 3.65 -20.70
CA VAL A 82 11.09 2.46 -20.47
C VAL A 82 11.84 1.33 -19.75
N PRO A 83 13.09 0.96 -20.12
CA PRO A 83 13.82 -0.10 -19.43
C PRO A 83 14.07 0.23 -17.96
N GLY A 84 14.56 1.44 -17.67
CA GLY A 84 14.84 1.87 -16.30
C GLY A 84 13.59 1.96 -15.43
N ALA A 85 12.46 2.40 -15.99
CA ALA A 85 11.19 2.44 -15.28
C ALA A 85 10.65 1.03 -15.02
N THR A 86 10.78 0.12 -15.98
CA THR A 86 10.36 -1.29 -15.86
C THR A 86 11.14 -2.01 -14.77
N ASP A 87 12.46 -1.86 -14.74
CA ASP A 87 13.32 -2.47 -13.71
C ASP A 87 12.96 -1.93 -12.32
N PHE A 88 12.71 -0.63 -12.19
CA PHE A 88 12.25 -0.02 -10.95
C PHE A 88 10.92 -0.60 -10.49
N LEU A 89 9.92 -0.72 -11.39
CA LEU A 89 8.60 -1.27 -11.07
C LEU A 89 8.67 -2.74 -10.64
N HIS A 90 9.49 -3.54 -11.32
CA HIS A 90 9.71 -4.95 -10.96
C HIS A 90 10.47 -5.15 -9.66
N ALA A 91 11.36 -4.22 -9.30
CA ALA A 91 12.03 -4.22 -8.00
C ALA A 91 11.05 -3.83 -6.88
N VAL A 92 10.32 -2.72 -7.05
CA VAL A 92 9.50 -2.15 -5.97
C VAL A 92 8.23 -2.95 -5.67
N ARG A 93 7.68 -3.71 -6.63
CA ARG A 93 6.48 -4.53 -6.40
C ARG A 93 6.63 -5.52 -5.25
N TRP A 94 7.84 -5.99 -4.96
CA TRP A 94 8.12 -6.89 -3.84
C TRP A 94 8.02 -6.20 -2.48
N GLY A 95 8.19 -4.87 -2.43
CA GLY A 95 7.98 -4.07 -1.23
C GLY A 95 6.51 -3.81 -0.92
N VAL A 96 5.61 -3.91 -1.92
CA VAL A 96 4.20 -3.57 -1.74
C VAL A 96 3.49 -4.45 -0.71
N PRO A 97 3.63 -5.80 -0.71
CA PRO A 97 3.06 -6.64 0.34
C PRO A 97 3.49 -6.22 1.74
N ALA A 98 4.79 -6.03 1.96
CA ALA A 98 5.30 -5.57 3.25
C ALA A 98 4.70 -4.21 3.65
N LEU A 99 4.59 -3.27 2.70
CA LEU A 99 4.08 -1.93 2.95
C LEU A 99 2.58 -1.91 3.28
N THR A 100 1.77 -2.75 2.62
CA THR A 100 0.32 -2.85 2.91
C THR A 100 0.06 -3.52 4.27
N PHE A 101 0.82 -4.55 4.63
CA PHE A 101 0.76 -5.13 5.97
C PHE A 101 1.21 -4.13 7.05
N TYR A 102 2.29 -3.39 6.79
CA TYR A 102 2.74 -2.31 7.67
C TYR A 102 1.65 -1.27 7.89
N PHE A 103 0.98 -0.79 6.83
CA PHE A 103 -0.15 0.14 6.97
C PHE A 103 -1.29 -0.45 7.81
N CYS A 104 -1.64 -1.72 7.59
CA CYS A 104 -2.68 -2.38 8.38
C CYS A 104 -2.34 -2.42 9.88
N MET A 105 -1.11 -2.78 10.23
CA MET A 105 -0.64 -2.80 11.63
C MET A 105 -0.54 -1.39 12.21
N ARG A 106 -0.01 -0.43 11.44
CA ARG A 106 0.09 0.97 11.83
C ARG A 106 -1.27 1.57 12.17
N TYR A 107 -2.27 1.38 11.31
CA TYR A 107 -3.62 1.94 11.52
C TYR A 107 -4.37 1.26 12.66
N LEU A 108 -4.10 -0.02 12.91
CA LEU A 108 -4.56 -0.68 14.13
C LEU A 108 -3.96 0.00 15.38
N SER A 109 -2.64 0.16 15.43
CA SER A 109 -1.93 0.79 16.56
C SER A 109 -2.41 2.22 16.80
N GLU A 110 -2.57 3.02 15.74
CA GLU A 110 -3.14 4.37 15.81
C GLU A 110 -4.58 4.35 16.37
N GLY A 111 -5.43 3.41 15.93
CA GLY A 111 -6.80 3.29 16.42
C GLY A 111 -6.92 2.84 17.88
N MET A 112 -5.94 2.07 18.37
CA MET A 112 -5.87 1.63 19.78
C MET A 112 -5.26 2.68 20.73
N HIS A 113 -4.87 3.86 20.23
CA HIS A 113 -4.07 4.85 20.96
C HIS A 113 -2.71 4.32 21.47
N TRP A 114 -2.25 3.20 20.92
CA TRP A 114 -0.96 2.61 21.24
C TRP A 114 0.03 2.98 20.14
N THR A 115 0.52 4.22 20.16
CA THR A 115 1.37 4.78 19.09
C THR A 115 2.86 4.42 19.22
N LEU A 116 3.28 3.89 20.37
CA LEU A 116 4.66 3.48 20.67
C LEU A 116 5.28 2.55 19.59
N PRO A 117 4.60 1.51 19.10
CA PRO A 117 5.13 0.62 18.06
C PRO A 117 5.30 1.27 16.68
N THR A 118 4.64 2.40 16.43
CA THR A 118 4.69 3.11 15.15
C THR A 118 5.80 4.19 15.13
N MET A 119 6.27 4.61 16.30
CA MET A 119 7.25 5.68 16.47
C MET A 119 8.71 5.17 16.62
N LEU A 120 8.90 3.87 16.86
CA LEU A 120 10.21 3.19 16.90
C LEU A 120 10.49 2.51 15.55
#